data_AF-A0A1V3S1Z2-F1
#
_entry.id   AF-A0A1V3S1Z2-F1
#
_cell.length_a   1.000
_cell.length_b   1.000
_cell.length_c   1.000
_cell.angle_alpha   90.00
_cell.angle_beta   90.00
_cell.angle_gamma   90.00
#
_symmetry.space_group_name_H-M   'P 1'
#
loop_
_entity.id
_entity.type
_entity.pdbx_description
1 polymer ?
#
loop_
_entity_poly.entity_id
_entity_poly.type
_entity_poly.pdbx_seq_one_letter_code
_entity_poly.pdbx_strand_id
1 'polypeptide(L)'
;MSALVSGFQERLGEVEAYLEFLSAIELRAQHGPPKLEGAEHPITAQQQRILYSSVYLQLYNLVESTMSRCLEAVTEAAKESNRWMPSDLSQSLRREWVRVIARTNEELNADHRLESALRLCDHLVAALPVAEFTIDKGGGGNWDDQSIEAISKRLGFQLVVSAPVYSAIKRRFQDDLGPLELVRQLRNRLAHGSISFAQCAEDVTVARLVDLKDKTVDYLREVVGCFNAYLDSFEYLLPERRPA
;
A
#
# COMPACT_ATOMS: atom_id res chain seq x y z
N MET A 1 8.18 3.86 18.51
CA MET A 1 7.97 3.40 17.11
C MET A 1 6.56 3.83 16.72
N SER A 2 6.37 4.55 15.62
CA SER A 2 5.03 5.04 15.25
C SER A 2 4.08 3.89 14.93
N ALA A 3 2.76 4.12 15.05
CA ALA A 3 1.74 3.11 14.74
C ALA A 3 1.85 2.60 13.29
N LEU A 4 2.26 3.48 12.35
CA LEU A 4 2.54 3.10 10.97
C LEU A 4 3.65 2.08 10.88
N VAL A 5 4.81 2.35 11.49
CA VAL A 5 5.95 1.42 11.49
C VAL A 5 5.57 0.10 12.16
N SER A 6 4.88 0.14 13.29
CA SER A 6 4.50 -1.09 14.03
C SER A 6 3.68 -2.06 13.18
N GLY A 7 2.61 -1.59 12.54
CA GLY A 7 1.79 -2.51 11.74
C GLY A 7 2.37 -2.81 10.35
N PHE A 8 3.32 -2.01 9.84
CA PHE A 8 4.15 -2.43 8.70
C PHE A 8 5.04 -3.62 9.10
N GLN A 9 5.69 -3.55 10.26
CA GLN A 9 6.55 -4.63 10.77
C GLN A 9 5.75 -5.91 11.08
N GLU A 10 4.55 -5.78 11.63
CA GLU A 10 3.65 -6.92 11.87
C GLU A 10 3.35 -7.69 10.58
N ARG A 11 2.92 -6.97 9.52
CA ARG A 11 2.64 -7.58 8.21
C ARG A 11 3.88 -8.10 7.52
N LEU A 12 5.02 -7.42 7.68
CA LEU A 12 6.30 -7.91 7.18
C LEU A 12 6.69 -9.24 7.84
N GLY A 13 6.48 -9.37 9.16
CA GLY A 13 6.77 -10.60 9.89
C GLY A 13 6.02 -11.82 9.34
N GLU A 14 4.76 -11.65 8.92
CA GLU A 14 3.98 -12.71 8.27
C GLU A 14 4.65 -13.18 6.95
N VAL A 15 5.10 -12.24 6.11
CA VAL A 15 5.79 -12.51 4.84
C VAL A 15 7.14 -13.19 5.08
N GLU A 16 7.91 -12.71 6.06
CA GLU A 16 9.24 -13.25 6.38
C GLU A 16 9.14 -14.67 6.94
N ALA A 17 8.21 -14.93 7.85
CA ALA A 17 7.95 -16.28 8.37
C ALA A 17 7.57 -17.25 7.24
N TYR A 18 6.77 -16.80 6.27
CA TYR A 18 6.41 -17.62 5.13
C TYR A 18 7.61 -17.91 4.21
N LEU A 19 8.43 -16.91 3.89
CA LEU A 19 9.63 -17.09 3.07
C LEU A 19 10.69 -17.96 3.75
N GLU A 20 10.82 -17.89 5.07
CA GLU A 20 11.67 -18.80 5.85
C GLU A 20 11.21 -20.25 5.69
N PHE A 21 9.91 -20.50 5.82
CA PHE A 21 9.31 -21.81 5.57
C PHE A 21 9.57 -22.31 4.14
N LEU A 22 9.39 -21.46 3.12
CA LEU A 22 9.67 -21.83 1.74
C LEU A 22 11.15 -22.14 1.51
N SER A 23 12.05 -21.37 2.12
CA SER A 23 13.49 -21.58 2.02
C SER A 23 13.89 -22.95 2.59
N ALA A 24 13.27 -23.37 3.70
CA ALA A 24 13.48 -24.69 4.26
C ALA A 24 12.98 -25.82 3.34
N ILE A 25 11.84 -25.63 2.66
CA ILE A 25 11.33 -26.60 1.67
C ILE A 25 12.28 -26.71 0.48
N GLU A 26 12.72 -25.59 -0.10
CA GLU A 26 13.59 -25.56 -1.27
C GLU A 26 14.95 -26.21 -0.96
N LEU A 27 15.53 -25.93 0.21
CA LEU A 27 16.76 -26.55 0.66
C LEU A 27 16.62 -28.08 0.78
N ARG A 28 15.50 -28.57 1.34
CA ARG A 28 15.24 -30.01 1.43
C ARG A 28 15.05 -30.65 0.06
N ALA A 29 14.42 -29.95 -0.88
CA ALA A 29 14.22 -30.42 -2.25
C ALA A 29 15.54 -30.72 -2.99
N GLN A 30 16.64 -30.06 -2.62
CA GLN A 30 17.98 -30.33 -3.19
C GLN A 30 18.51 -31.73 -2.84
N HIS A 31 18.00 -32.35 -1.76
CA HIS A 31 18.40 -33.68 -1.31
C HIS A 31 17.35 -34.77 -1.62
N GLY A 32 16.33 -34.42 -2.41
CA GLY A 32 15.20 -35.30 -2.77
C GLY A 32 13.85 -34.66 -2.41
N PRO A 33 12.72 -35.24 -2.89
CA PRO A 33 11.39 -34.66 -2.66
C PRO A 33 11.10 -34.47 -1.16
N PRO A 34 10.83 -33.23 -0.70
CA PRO A 34 10.63 -32.96 0.72
C PRO A 34 9.39 -33.70 1.21
N LYS A 35 9.45 -34.28 2.41
CA LYS A 35 8.37 -35.12 2.95
C LYS A 35 8.16 -34.79 4.42
N LEU A 36 6.89 -34.60 4.81
CA LEU A 36 6.52 -34.43 6.21
C LEU A 36 6.62 -35.77 6.94
N GLU A 37 7.02 -35.73 8.21
CA GLU A 37 7.08 -36.93 9.05
C GLU A 37 5.69 -37.60 9.13
N GLY A 38 5.63 -38.90 8.93
CA GLY A 38 4.38 -39.67 8.92
C GLY A 38 3.52 -39.54 7.66
N ALA A 39 3.86 -38.66 6.70
CA ALA A 39 3.12 -38.58 5.44
C ALA A 39 3.34 -39.83 4.57
N GLU A 40 2.37 -40.20 3.74
CA GLU A 40 2.56 -41.28 2.75
C GLU A 40 3.38 -40.78 1.55
N HIS A 41 3.00 -39.60 1.02
CA HIS A 41 3.58 -39.01 -0.17
C HIS A 41 4.44 -37.77 0.15
N PRO A 42 5.50 -37.52 -0.64
CA PRO A 42 6.28 -36.28 -0.52
C PRO A 42 5.48 -35.07 -1.06
N ILE A 43 5.93 -33.87 -0.68
CA ILE A 43 5.47 -32.61 -1.24
C ILE A 43 5.88 -32.56 -2.71
N THR A 44 4.89 -32.53 -3.59
CA THR A 44 5.11 -32.55 -5.04
C THR A 44 5.65 -31.21 -5.56
N ALA A 45 6.28 -31.21 -6.73
CA ALA A 45 6.71 -29.98 -7.38
C ALA A 45 5.54 -29.01 -7.63
N GLN A 46 4.35 -29.54 -7.96
CA GLN A 46 3.14 -28.72 -8.11
C GLN A 46 2.74 -28.04 -6.80
N GLN A 47 2.78 -28.76 -5.66
CA GLN A 47 2.50 -28.18 -4.35
C GLN A 47 3.52 -27.09 -3.98
N GLN A 48 4.80 -27.29 -4.30
CA GLN A 48 5.83 -26.27 -4.09
C GLN A 48 5.53 -24.99 -4.90
N ARG A 49 5.20 -25.11 -6.19
CA ARG A 49 4.81 -23.95 -7.01
C ARG A 49 3.58 -23.23 -6.45
N ILE A 50 2.57 -23.98 -5.98
CA ILE A 50 1.39 -23.39 -5.33
C ILE A 50 1.79 -22.57 -4.10
N LEU A 51 2.68 -23.11 -3.26
CA LEU A 51 3.20 -22.38 -2.11
C LEU A 51 3.96 -21.10 -2.55
N TYR A 52 4.87 -21.21 -3.52
CA TYR A 52 5.69 -20.08 -4.00
C TYR A 52 4.84 -18.93 -4.53
N SER A 53 3.81 -19.25 -5.31
CA SER A 53 2.91 -18.25 -5.89
C SER A 53 2.11 -17.45 -4.84
N SER A 54 1.94 -18.00 -3.63
CA SER A 54 1.24 -17.33 -2.53
C SER A 54 2.04 -16.13 -1.99
N VAL A 55 3.35 -16.06 -2.22
CA VAL A 55 4.19 -14.90 -1.87
C VAL A 55 3.72 -13.64 -2.59
N TYR A 56 3.28 -13.73 -3.86
CA TYR A 56 2.78 -12.57 -4.59
C TYR A 56 1.51 -11.97 -3.95
N LEU A 57 0.65 -12.82 -3.39
CA LEU A 57 -0.54 -12.37 -2.66
C LEU A 57 -0.15 -11.67 -1.34
N GLN A 58 0.77 -12.27 -0.58
CA GLN A 58 1.21 -11.71 0.70
C GLN A 58 1.99 -10.40 0.52
N LEU A 59 2.89 -10.32 -0.48
CA LEU A 59 3.59 -9.08 -0.81
C LEU A 59 2.61 -7.98 -1.24
N TYR A 60 1.61 -8.31 -2.05
CA TYR A 60 0.62 -7.32 -2.44
C TYR A 60 -0.23 -6.86 -1.24
N ASN A 61 -0.63 -7.79 -0.37
CA ASN A 61 -1.34 -7.44 0.86
C ASN A 61 -0.50 -6.53 1.77
N LEU A 62 0.81 -6.77 1.88
CA LEU A 62 1.74 -5.88 2.59
C LEU A 62 1.72 -4.47 1.99
N VAL A 63 1.80 -4.33 0.66
CA VAL A 63 1.73 -3.03 -0.03
C VAL A 63 0.40 -2.33 0.25
N GLU A 64 -0.72 -3.03 0.04
CA GLU A 64 -2.06 -2.46 0.18
C GLU A 64 -2.39 -2.07 1.63
N SER A 65 -2.04 -2.92 2.60
CA SER A 65 -2.23 -2.63 4.02
C SER A 65 -1.35 -1.46 4.46
N THR A 66 -0.11 -1.37 3.98
CA THR A 66 0.80 -0.26 4.29
C THR A 66 0.22 1.06 3.78
N MET A 67 -0.19 1.12 2.51
CA MET A 67 -0.74 2.35 1.93
C MET A 67 -2.08 2.73 2.55
N SER A 68 -2.95 1.76 2.85
CA SER A 68 -4.22 2.01 3.52
C SER A 68 -4.00 2.68 4.88
N ARG A 69 -3.09 2.13 5.69
CA ARG A 69 -2.75 2.68 7.01
C ARG A 69 -2.11 4.06 6.92
N CYS A 70 -1.26 4.30 5.92
CA CYS A 70 -0.68 5.64 5.68
C CYS A 70 -1.77 6.69 5.39
N LEU A 71 -2.74 6.36 4.52
CA LEU A 71 -3.84 7.27 4.19
C LEU A 71 -4.83 7.46 5.34
N GLU A 72 -5.11 6.39 6.09
CA GLU A 72 -5.91 6.45 7.31
C GLU A 72 -5.24 7.35 8.35
N ALA A 73 -3.93 7.23 8.56
CA ALA A 73 -3.21 8.09 9.50
C ALA A 73 -3.27 9.58 9.14
N VAL A 74 -3.15 9.93 7.84
CA VAL A 74 -3.35 11.32 7.38
C VAL A 74 -4.77 11.79 7.62
N THR A 75 -5.75 10.92 7.37
CA THR A 75 -7.16 11.21 7.60
C THR A 75 -7.45 11.45 9.09
N GLU A 76 -6.95 10.59 9.98
CA GLU A 76 -7.12 10.75 11.43
C GLU A 76 -6.41 12.00 11.95
N ALA A 77 -5.20 12.29 11.46
CA ALA A 77 -4.47 13.51 11.84
C ALA A 77 -5.18 14.79 11.37
N ALA A 78 -5.83 14.76 10.20
CA ALA A 78 -6.63 15.88 9.71
C ALA A 78 -7.92 16.11 10.51
N LYS A 79 -8.47 15.06 11.14
CA LYS A 79 -9.63 15.17 12.03
C LYS A 79 -9.23 15.61 13.43
N GLU A 80 -8.17 15.01 13.99
CA GLU A 80 -7.66 15.18 15.35
C GLU A 80 -8.76 15.52 16.38
N SER A 81 -9.74 14.63 16.51
CA SER A 81 -10.90 14.80 17.40
C SER A 81 -11.66 16.13 17.20
N ASN A 82 -11.89 16.54 15.95
CA ASN A 82 -12.53 17.78 15.54
C ASN A 82 -11.76 19.06 15.89
N ARG A 83 -10.44 18.97 16.05
CA ARG A 83 -9.59 20.13 16.34
C ARG A 83 -9.44 21.08 15.16
N TRP A 84 -9.34 20.55 13.95
CA TRP A 84 -8.97 21.33 12.77
C TRP A 84 -10.16 21.76 11.94
N MET A 85 -10.07 22.98 11.40
CA MET A 85 -11.02 23.51 10.45
C MET A 85 -10.56 23.22 9.02
N PRO A 86 -11.47 23.14 8.03
CA PRO A 86 -11.08 23.05 6.62
C PRO A 86 -10.11 24.16 6.19
N SER A 87 -10.23 25.36 6.79
CA SER A 87 -9.35 26.50 6.56
C SER A 87 -7.93 26.34 7.11
N ASP A 88 -7.68 25.38 8.01
CA ASP A 88 -6.37 25.13 8.60
C ASP A 88 -5.55 24.12 7.80
N LEU A 89 -6.23 23.29 7.00
CA LEU A 89 -5.59 22.29 6.15
C LEU A 89 -4.72 22.94 5.07
N SER A 90 -3.62 22.26 4.71
CA SER A 90 -2.81 22.60 3.55
C SER A 90 -3.66 22.63 2.28
N GLN A 91 -3.23 23.36 1.25
CA GLN A 91 -4.02 23.49 0.02
C GLN A 91 -4.32 22.13 -0.62
N SER A 92 -3.34 21.22 -0.62
CA SER A 92 -3.47 19.88 -1.19
C SER A 92 -4.45 19.03 -0.39
N LEU A 93 -4.33 18.99 0.94
CA LEU A 93 -5.25 18.21 1.76
C LEU A 93 -6.67 18.80 1.76
N ARG A 94 -6.80 20.13 1.74
CA ARG A 94 -8.10 20.79 1.62
C ARG A 94 -8.81 20.41 0.32
N ARG A 95 -8.08 20.31 -0.80
CA ARG A 95 -8.66 19.83 -2.06
C ARG A 95 -9.19 18.41 -1.93
N GLU A 96 -8.50 17.55 -1.20
CA GLU A 96 -8.96 16.18 -0.93
C GLU A 96 -10.18 16.14 -0.03
N TRP A 97 -10.22 16.98 1.00
CA TRP A 97 -11.40 17.13 1.83
C TRP A 97 -12.60 17.64 1.03
N VAL A 98 -12.42 18.67 0.18
CA VAL A 98 -13.47 19.15 -0.74
C VAL A 98 -13.90 18.06 -1.70
N ARG A 99 -12.96 17.27 -2.23
CA ARG A 99 -13.27 16.16 -3.14
C ARG A 99 -14.27 15.19 -2.53
N VAL A 100 -14.11 14.87 -1.25
CA VAL A 100 -14.97 13.98 -0.48
C VAL A 100 -16.32 14.64 -0.15
N ILE A 101 -16.32 15.83 0.45
CA ILE A 101 -17.57 16.48 0.88
C ILE A 101 -18.46 16.86 -0.32
N ALA A 102 -17.85 17.39 -1.39
CA ALA A 102 -18.56 17.76 -2.60
C ALA A 102 -18.70 16.58 -3.60
N ARG A 103 -18.23 15.38 -3.23
CA ARG A 103 -18.36 14.13 -4.03
C ARG A 103 -17.94 14.31 -5.48
N THR A 104 -16.88 15.08 -5.71
CA THR A 104 -16.42 15.46 -7.07
C THR A 104 -15.78 14.30 -7.84
N ASN A 105 -15.48 13.21 -7.15
CA ASN A 105 -15.00 11.95 -7.71
C ASN A 105 -16.15 11.00 -8.13
N GLU A 106 -17.41 11.36 -7.90
CA GLU A 106 -18.58 10.55 -8.23
C GLU A 106 -19.36 11.10 -9.43
N GLU A 107 -20.01 10.22 -10.18
CA GLU A 107 -20.95 10.61 -11.22
C GLU A 107 -22.30 10.97 -10.61
N LEU A 108 -22.55 12.27 -10.46
CA LEU A 108 -23.78 12.82 -9.88
C LEU A 108 -24.66 13.51 -10.91
N ASN A 109 -25.97 13.37 -10.75
CA ASN A 109 -26.98 14.18 -11.47
C ASN A 109 -27.00 15.64 -10.95
N ALA A 110 -27.79 16.50 -11.60
CA ALA A 110 -27.82 17.92 -11.25
C ALA A 110 -28.26 18.18 -9.79
N ASP A 111 -29.28 17.46 -9.32
CA ASP A 111 -29.83 17.64 -7.97
C ASP A 111 -28.84 17.21 -6.89
N HIS A 112 -28.21 16.04 -7.03
CA HIS A 112 -27.20 15.56 -6.07
C HIS A 112 -25.93 16.42 -6.07
N ARG A 113 -25.57 17.04 -7.21
CA ARG A 113 -24.47 18.02 -7.26
C ARG A 113 -24.84 19.28 -6.47
N LEU A 114 -26.06 19.78 -6.64
CA LEU A 114 -26.56 20.93 -5.89
C LEU A 114 -26.61 20.63 -4.38
N GLU A 115 -27.11 19.46 -3.99
CA GLU A 115 -27.12 19.00 -2.60
C GLU A 115 -25.70 18.95 -2.00
N SER A 116 -24.73 18.40 -2.73
CA SER A 116 -23.34 18.34 -2.29
C SER A 116 -22.71 19.73 -2.16
N ALA A 117 -23.05 20.66 -3.06
CA ALA A 117 -22.61 22.05 -3.01
C ALA A 117 -23.22 22.79 -1.81
N LEU A 118 -24.52 22.62 -1.55
CA LEU A 118 -25.19 23.17 -0.37
C LEU A 118 -24.56 22.63 0.92
N ARG A 119 -24.32 21.32 1.00
CA ARG A 119 -23.65 20.69 2.14
C ARG A 119 -22.26 21.30 2.41
N LEU A 120 -21.46 21.50 1.35
CA LEU A 120 -20.15 22.15 1.48
C LEU A 120 -20.29 23.61 1.97
N CYS A 121 -21.22 24.37 1.38
CA CYS A 121 -21.48 25.75 1.80
C CYS A 121 -21.92 25.84 3.26
N ASP A 122 -22.87 25.01 3.68
CA ASP A 122 -23.37 24.96 5.06
C ASP A 122 -22.24 24.61 6.03
N HIS A 123 -21.38 23.66 5.68
CA HIS A 123 -20.22 23.29 6.50
C HIS A 123 -19.27 24.47 6.70
N LEU A 124 -18.98 25.23 5.63
CA LEU A 124 -18.08 26.39 5.70
C LEU A 124 -18.72 27.59 6.42
N VAL A 125 -20.01 27.86 6.18
CA VAL A 125 -20.75 28.97 6.82
C VAL A 125 -20.94 28.72 8.31
N ALA A 126 -21.27 27.50 8.70
CA ALA A 126 -21.40 27.11 10.10
C ALA A 126 -20.04 26.93 10.80
N ALA A 127 -18.93 27.10 10.08
CA ALA A 127 -17.58 26.90 10.58
C ALA A 127 -17.45 25.56 11.32
N LEU A 128 -17.83 24.47 10.64
CA LEU A 128 -17.71 23.12 11.20
C LEU A 128 -16.29 22.58 11.05
N PRO A 129 -15.83 21.75 12.01
CA PRO A 129 -14.52 21.10 11.94
C PRO A 129 -14.52 19.94 10.94
N VAL A 130 -13.33 19.49 10.57
CA VAL A 130 -13.13 18.28 9.76
C VAL A 130 -13.50 17.05 10.59
N ALA A 131 -14.76 16.64 10.52
CA ALA A 131 -15.28 15.46 11.25
C ALA A 131 -15.39 14.22 10.36
N GLU A 132 -15.90 14.38 9.15
CA GLU A 132 -16.04 13.31 8.16
C GLU A 132 -15.04 13.53 7.02
N PHE A 133 -14.01 12.69 6.99
CA PHE A 133 -13.01 12.69 5.95
C PHE A 133 -12.44 11.28 5.83
N THR A 134 -12.28 10.81 4.60
CA THR A 134 -11.53 9.60 4.23
C THR A 134 -10.94 9.84 2.85
N ILE A 135 -9.63 9.77 2.74
CA ILE A 135 -8.96 9.98 1.45
C ILE A 135 -9.32 8.83 0.50
N ASP A 136 -9.84 9.18 -0.68
CA ASP A 136 -10.06 8.22 -1.76
C ASP A 136 -8.71 7.68 -2.26
N LYS A 137 -8.52 6.37 -2.14
CA LYS A 137 -7.31 5.67 -2.61
C LYS A 137 -7.09 5.87 -4.12
N GLY A 138 -8.18 6.05 -4.88
CA GLY A 138 -8.18 6.12 -6.33
C GLY A 138 -7.96 4.74 -6.98
N GLY A 139 -8.62 4.47 -8.11
CA GLY A 139 -8.34 3.32 -8.97
C GLY A 139 -8.49 1.92 -8.33
N GLY A 140 -9.26 1.80 -7.25
CA GLY A 140 -9.59 0.50 -6.63
C GLY A 140 -8.49 -0.16 -5.80
N GLY A 141 -7.49 0.60 -5.32
CA GLY A 141 -6.44 0.06 -4.45
C GLY A 141 -5.37 -0.74 -5.19
N ASN A 142 -5.17 -0.49 -6.49
CA ASN A 142 -4.20 -1.18 -7.36
C ASN A 142 -2.77 -0.59 -7.26
N TRP A 143 -2.16 -0.66 -6.08
CA TRP A 143 -0.90 0.02 -5.74
C TRP A 143 0.33 -0.53 -6.48
N ASP A 144 1.12 0.39 -6.99
CA ASP A 144 2.48 0.25 -7.52
C ASP A 144 3.31 1.49 -7.13
N ASP A 145 4.60 1.52 -7.47
CA ASP A 145 5.47 2.66 -7.15
C ASP A 145 4.96 3.99 -7.73
N GLN A 146 4.41 3.98 -8.94
CA GLN A 146 3.90 5.17 -9.62
C GLN A 146 2.67 5.75 -8.93
N SER A 147 1.69 4.91 -8.59
CA SER A 147 0.49 5.32 -7.88
C SER A 147 0.79 5.76 -6.44
N ILE A 148 1.78 5.15 -5.79
CA ILE A 148 2.28 5.59 -4.48
C ILE A 148 2.91 6.99 -4.57
N GLU A 149 3.76 7.25 -5.58
CA GLU A 149 4.30 8.60 -5.82
C GLU A 149 3.20 9.62 -6.14
N ALA A 150 2.22 9.23 -6.95
CA ALA A 150 1.11 10.09 -7.36
C ALA A 150 0.24 10.49 -6.17
N ILE A 151 -0.08 9.55 -5.27
CA ILE A 151 -0.90 9.85 -4.10
C ILE A 151 -0.16 10.79 -3.12
N SER A 152 1.13 10.60 -2.89
CA SER A 152 1.91 11.50 -2.03
C SER A 152 1.93 12.93 -2.58
N LYS A 153 2.14 13.09 -3.90
CA LYS A 153 2.07 14.40 -4.57
C LYS A 153 0.67 15.02 -4.44
N ARG A 154 -0.39 14.21 -4.57
CA ARG A 154 -1.78 14.64 -4.38
C ARG A 154 -2.06 15.10 -2.95
N LEU A 155 -1.43 14.48 -1.94
CA LEU A 155 -1.51 14.92 -0.54
C LEU A 155 -0.68 16.18 -0.26
N GLY A 156 0.26 16.52 -1.14
CA GLY A 156 1.01 17.78 -1.09
C GLY A 156 2.47 17.64 -0.66
N PHE A 157 3.02 16.43 -0.64
CA PHE A 157 4.43 16.20 -0.33
C PHE A 157 5.09 15.28 -1.37
N GLN A 158 6.42 15.29 -1.42
CA GLN A 158 7.19 14.42 -2.29
C GLN A 158 7.74 13.24 -1.48
N LEU A 159 7.65 12.04 -2.03
CA LEU A 159 8.35 10.89 -1.48
C LEU A 159 9.85 11.06 -1.73
N VAL A 160 10.62 11.14 -0.64
CA VAL A 160 12.07 11.21 -0.70
C VAL A 160 12.60 9.82 -0.43
N VAL A 161 12.83 9.07 -1.50
CA VAL A 161 13.39 7.71 -1.46
C VAL A 161 14.86 7.77 -1.86
N SER A 162 15.71 7.04 -1.14
CA SER A 162 17.14 6.93 -1.38
C SER A 162 17.43 6.39 -2.78
N ALA A 163 18.48 6.90 -3.42
CA ALA A 163 18.82 6.54 -4.79
C ALA A 163 18.98 5.01 -5.02
N PRO A 164 19.62 4.24 -4.11
CA PRO A 164 19.71 2.79 -4.27
C PRO A 164 18.34 2.09 -4.27
N VAL A 165 17.45 2.46 -3.34
CA VAL A 165 16.12 1.87 -3.22
C VAL A 165 15.24 2.26 -4.39
N TYR A 166 15.27 3.54 -4.78
CA TYR A 166 14.53 4.03 -5.94
C TYR A 166 14.99 3.36 -7.25
N SER A 167 16.31 3.23 -7.44
CA SER A 167 16.84 2.52 -8.61
C SER A 167 16.44 1.04 -8.60
N ALA A 168 16.41 0.40 -7.43
CA ALA A 168 16.05 -1.01 -7.31
C ALA A 168 14.56 -1.26 -7.64
N ILE A 169 13.67 -0.36 -7.23
CA ILE A 169 12.23 -0.49 -7.50
C ILE A 169 11.86 -0.12 -8.95
N LYS A 170 12.63 0.73 -9.62
CA LYS A 170 12.39 1.07 -11.04
C LYS A 170 13.03 0.09 -12.01
N ARG A 171 14.05 -0.65 -11.59
CA ARG A 171 14.75 -1.62 -12.44
C ARG A 171 13.81 -2.75 -12.83
N ARG A 172 13.82 -3.12 -14.12
CA ARG A 172 13.06 -4.27 -14.61
C ARG A 172 13.46 -5.54 -13.87
N PHE A 173 12.47 -6.26 -13.40
CA PHE A 173 12.59 -7.49 -12.64
C PHE A 173 12.26 -8.68 -13.53
N GLN A 174 11.03 -8.75 -14.07
CA GLN A 174 10.57 -9.84 -14.93
C GLN A 174 9.53 -9.31 -15.92
N ASP A 175 9.52 -9.83 -17.15
CA ASP A 175 8.55 -9.46 -18.20
C ASP A 175 8.47 -7.95 -18.45
N ASP A 176 9.63 -7.27 -18.38
CA ASP A 176 9.74 -5.81 -18.41
C ASP A 176 8.93 -5.06 -17.34
N LEU A 177 8.60 -5.70 -16.22
CA LEU A 177 7.91 -5.08 -15.08
C LEU A 177 8.88 -4.76 -13.95
N GLY A 178 8.66 -3.64 -13.25
CA GLY A 178 9.31 -3.38 -11.96
C GLY A 178 8.82 -4.34 -10.87
N PRO A 179 9.47 -4.39 -9.68
CA PRO A 179 9.10 -5.33 -8.62
C PRO A 179 7.65 -5.14 -8.12
N LEU A 180 7.23 -3.89 -7.84
CA LEU A 180 5.86 -3.59 -7.39
C LEU A 180 4.82 -3.85 -8.48
N GLU A 181 5.13 -3.48 -9.72
CA GLU A 181 4.28 -3.73 -10.88
C GLU A 181 4.07 -5.23 -11.12
N LEU A 182 5.13 -6.03 -10.98
CA LEU A 182 5.08 -7.48 -11.07
C LEU A 182 4.20 -8.09 -9.98
N VAL A 183 4.41 -7.72 -8.71
CA VAL A 183 3.61 -8.20 -7.57
C VAL A 183 2.13 -7.91 -7.80
N ARG A 184 1.81 -6.67 -8.21
CA ARG A 184 0.45 -6.25 -8.54
C ARG A 184 -0.15 -7.06 -9.69
N GLN A 185 0.60 -7.21 -10.79
CA GLN A 185 0.11 -7.92 -11.97
C GLN A 185 -0.16 -9.39 -11.66
N LEU A 186 0.77 -10.08 -10.99
CA LEU A 186 0.62 -11.49 -10.65
C LEU A 186 -0.51 -11.71 -9.64
N ARG A 187 -0.64 -10.84 -8.63
CA ARG A 187 -1.80 -10.85 -7.72
C ARG A 187 -3.12 -10.72 -8.49
N ASN A 188 -3.24 -9.74 -9.39
CA ASN A 188 -4.44 -9.54 -10.19
C ASN A 188 -4.76 -10.74 -11.08
N ARG A 189 -3.74 -11.31 -11.74
CA ARG A 189 -3.91 -12.47 -12.61
C ARG A 189 -4.37 -13.71 -11.84
N LEU A 190 -3.84 -13.93 -10.63
CA LEU A 190 -4.28 -14.98 -9.71
C LEU A 190 -5.72 -14.74 -9.22
N ALA A 191 -6.03 -13.54 -8.75
CA ALA A 191 -7.34 -13.20 -8.19
C ALA A 191 -8.48 -13.28 -9.23
N HIS A 192 -8.19 -12.91 -10.48
CA HIS A 192 -9.15 -13.04 -11.58
C HIS A 192 -9.19 -14.44 -12.22
N GLY A 193 -8.38 -15.38 -11.75
CA GLY A 193 -8.33 -16.76 -12.28
C GLY A 193 -7.75 -16.87 -13.69
N SER A 194 -7.05 -15.84 -14.17
CA SER A 194 -6.42 -15.85 -15.52
C SER A 194 -5.17 -16.75 -15.59
N ILE A 195 -4.59 -17.08 -14.44
CA ILE A 195 -3.53 -18.08 -14.27
C ILE A 195 -3.80 -18.88 -13.00
N SER A 196 -3.38 -20.16 -12.99
CA SER A 196 -3.35 -20.96 -11.77
C SER A 196 -2.14 -20.64 -10.90
N PHE A 197 -2.21 -20.98 -9.61
CA PHE A 197 -1.09 -20.88 -8.67
C PHE A 197 0.17 -21.61 -9.16
N ALA A 198 0.02 -22.83 -9.71
CA ALA A 198 1.15 -23.61 -10.22
C ALA A 198 1.80 -23.00 -11.47
N GLN A 199 1.02 -22.36 -12.35
CA GLN A 199 1.52 -21.63 -13.52
C GLN A 199 2.20 -20.31 -13.12
N CYS A 200 1.70 -19.63 -12.09
CA CYS A 200 2.22 -18.35 -11.63
C CYS A 200 3.67 -18.43 -11.12
N ALA A 201 4.02 -19.55 -10.47
CA ALA A 201 5.37 -19.79 -9.96
C ALA A 201 6.13 -20.86 -10.76
N GLU A 202 5.85 -20.97 -12.05
CA GLU A 202 6.67 -21.77 -12.94
C GLU A 202 8.08 -21.15 -13.05
N ASP A 203 9.11 -21.98 -12.87
CA ASP A 203 10.52 -21.58 -12.89
C ASP A 203 10.94 -20.49 -11.89
N VAL A 204 10.16 -20.30 -10.82
CA VAL A 204 10.46 -19.38 -9.72
C VAL A 204 11.23 -20.11 -8.60
N THR A 205 12.28 -19.47 -8.09
CA THR A 205 13.05 -19.92 -6.92
C THR A 205 12.73 -19.09 -5.68
N VAL A 206 12.96 -19.64 -4.49
CA VAL A 206 12.75 -18.90 -3.24
C VAL A 206 13.72 -17.72 -3.14
N ALA A 207 14.97 -17.88 -3.57
CA ALA A 207 15.93 -16.78 -3.63
C ALA A 207 15.41 -15.59 -4.46
N ARG A 208 14.70 -15.86 -5.56
CA ARG A 208 14.07 -14.82 -6.39
C ARG A 208 12.92 -14.12 -5.68
N LEU A 209 12.11 -14.87 -4.93
CA LEU A 209 11.02 -14.33 -4.11
C LEU A 209 11.54 -13.47 -2.96
N VAL A 210 12.64 -13.87 -2.33
CA VAL A 210 13.34 -13.07 -1.32
C VAL A 210 13.86 -11.76 -1.93
N ASP A 211 14.50 -11.81 -3.09
CA ASP A 211 14.96 -10.62 -3.80
C ASP A 211 13.82 -9.65 -4.19
N LEU A 212 12.66 -10.19 -4.57
CA LEU A 212 11.44 -9.42 -4.83
C LEU A 212 10.90 -8.77 -3.54
N LYS A 213 10.88 -9.54 -2.45
CA LYS A 213 10.47 -9.08 -1.12
C LYS A 213 11.35 -7.94 -0.65
N ASP A 214 12.68 -8.10 -0.68
CA ASP A 214 13.62 -7.10 -0.17
C ASP A 214 13.47 -5.77 -0.89
N LYS A 215 13.43 -5.78 -2.24
CA LYS A 215 13.18 -4.57 -3.04
C LYS A 215 11.86 -3.88 -2.68
N THR A 216 10.80 -4.66 -2.51
CA THR A 216 9.47 -4.14 -2.16
C THR A 216 9.46 -3.55 -0.76
N VAL A 217 10.05 -4.26 0.20
CA VAL A 217 10.09 -3.91 1.63
C VAL A 217 10.94 -2.68 1.88
N ASP A 218 12.12 -2.58 1.25
CA ASP A 218 12.99 -1.43 1.40
C ASP A 218 12.31 -0.15 0.88
N TYR A 219 11.62 -0.24 -0.26
CA TYR A 219 10.82 0.87 -0.77
C TYR A 219 9.68 1.27 0.19
N LEU A 220 8.87 0.30 0.63
CA LEU A 220 7.76 0.57 1.56
C LEU A 220 8.24 1.14 2.90
N ARG A 221 9.40 0.71 3.39
CA ARG A 221 9.99 1.22 4.64
C ARG A 221 10.28 2.72 4.52
N GLU A 222 10.85 3.16 3.40
CA GLU A 222 11.12 4.57 3.16
C GLU A 222 9.83 5.37 2.89
N VAL A 223 8.83 4.78 2.23
CA VAL A 223 7.50 5.38 2.08
C VAL A 223 6.87 5.63 3.45
N VAL A 224 6.85 4.64 4.34
CA VAL A 224 6.35 4.79 5.72
C VAL A 224 7.13 5.87 6.47
N GLY A 225 8.45 5.94 6.27
CA GLY A 225 9.28 7.02 6.81
C GLY A 225 8.83 8.40 6.35
N CYS A 226 8.57 8.58 5.05
CA CYS A 226 8.07 9.84 4.49
C CYS A 226 6.70 10.23 5.05
N PHE A 227 5.77 9.26 5.18
CA PHE A 227 4.45 9.54 5.76
C PHE A 227 4.53 9.92 7.24
N ASN A 228 5.40 9.26 8.03
CA ASN A 228 5.63 9.69 9.41
C ASN A 228 6.19 11.11 9.48
N ALA A 229 7.20 11.43 8.66
CA ALA A 229 7.78 12.78 8.63
C ALA A 229 6.74 13.84 8.27
N TYR A 230 5.87 13.56 7.29
CA TYR A 230 4.76 14.43 6.90
C TYR A 230 3.74 14.66 8.04
N LEU A 231 3.43 13.61 8.80
CA LEU A 231 2.53 13.67 9.95
C LEU A 231 3.16 14.41 11.14
N ASP A 232 4.38 14.05 11.52
CA ASP A 232 5.10 14.59 12.68
C ASP A 232 5.43 16.08 12.50
N SER A 233 5.64 16.53 11.26
CA SER A 233 5.86 17.93 10.91
C SER A 233 4.59 18.73 10.66
N PHE A 234 3.42 18.10 10.81
CA PHE A 234 2.10 18.70 10.55
C PHE A 234 2.00 19.32 9.14
N GLU A 235 2.65 18.73 8.15
CA GLU A 235 2.68 19.27 6.77
C GLU A 235 1.31 19.25 6.08
N TYR A 236 0.37 18.49 6.65
CA TYR A 236 -1.04 18.50 6.28
C TYR A 236 -1.80 19.77 6.69
N LEU A 237 -1.18 20.65 7.48
CA LEU A 237 -1.70 21.96 7.87
C LEU A 237 -0.92 23.10 7.20
N LEU A 238 -1.55 24.26 7.14
CA LEU A 238 -0.89 25.52 6.83
C LEU A 238 0.24 25.79 7.85
N PRO A 239 1.41 26.33 7.43
CA PRO A 239 2.55 26.57 8.31
C PRO A 239 2.19 27.31 9.62
N GLU A 240 1.35 28.33 9.53
CA GLU A 240 0.88 29.15 10.64
C GLU A 240 -0.08 28.45 11.61
N ARG A 241 -0.57 27.25 11.27
CA ARG A 241 -1.48 26.45 12.10
C ARG A 241 -0.81 25.24 12.77
N ARG A 242 0.44 24.96 12.42
CA ARG A 242 1.18 23.83 12.96
C ARG A 242 1.42 24.03 14.46
N PRO A 243 1.19 23.01 15.31
CA PRO A 243 1.60 23.05 16.71
C PRO A 243 3.10 23.35 16.85
N ALA A 244 3.46 24.08 17.90
CA ALA A 244 4.84 24.36 18.27
C ALA A 244 5.52 23.16 18.94
#